data_AF-A0A1G9PWD8-F1
#
_entry.id   AF-A0A1G9PWD8-F1
#
_cell.length_a   1.000
_cell.length_b   1.000
_cell.length_c   1.000
_cell.angle_alpha   90.00
_cell.angle_beta   90.00
_cell.angle_gamma   90.00
#
_symmetry.space_group_name_H-M   'P 1'
#
loop_
_entity.id
_entity.type
_entity.pdbx_description
1 polymer ?
#
loop_
_entity_poly.entity_id
_entity_poly.type
_entity_poly.pdbx_seq_one_letter_code
_entity_poly.pdbx_strand_id
1 'polypeptide(L)' 'MSTPDISFKPLWKLLIDRDISRQELQQRAGVSRSTMWKMGKNDYVSLDVITKICKVLDCSVDQIMEII' A
#
# COMPACT_ATOMS: atom_id res chain seq x y z
N MET A 1 11.25 -21.80 3.02
CA MET A 1 11.26 -20.33 2.94
C MET A 1 9.84 -19.89 3.26
N SER A 2 9.64 -19.20 4.37
CA SER A 2 8.31 -18.78 4.83
C SER A 2 7.71 -17.84 3.79
N THR A 3 6.51 -18.14 3.30
CA THR A 3 5.74 -17.21 2.46
C THR A 3 5.49 -15.92 3.25
N PRO A 4 5.52 -14.74 2.61
CA PRO A 4 5.18 -13.50 3.31
C PRO A 4 3.72 -13.57 3.77
N ASP A 5 3.48 -13.31 5.06
CA ASP A 5 2.16 -13.38 5.70
C ASP A 5 1.25 -12.20 5.30
N ILE A 6 1.72 -11.28 4.45
CA ILE A 6 1.01 -10.08 4.02
C ILE A 6 1.06 -9.96 2.50
N SER A 7 0.01 -9.39 1.90
CA SER A 7 -0.03 -9.01 0.49
C SER A 7 -0.60 -7.60 0.30
N PHE A 8 0.11 -6.77 -0.46
CA PHE A 8 -0.37 -5.45 -0.93
C PHE A 8 -1.00 -5.51 -2.33
N LYS A 9 -1.34 -6.70 -2.82
CA LYS A 9 -2.06 -6.84 -4.10
C LYS A 9 -3.38 -6.06 -4.13
N PRO A 10 -4.19 -6.00 -3.05
CA PRO A 10 -5.40 -5.17 -3.03
C PRO A 10 -5.10 -3.71 -3.35
N LEU A 11 -4.09 -3.11 -2.72
CA LEU A 11 -3.66 -1.73 -3.01
C LEU A 11 -3.31 -1.54 -4.49
N TRP A 12 -2.55 -2.45 -5.10
CA TRP A 12 -2.15 -2.29 -6.51
C TRP A 12 -3.33 -2.37 -7.47
N LYS A 13 -4.32 -3.21 -7.18
CA LYS A 13 -5.57 -3.24 -7.94
C LYS A 13 -6.35 -1.95 -7.77
N LEU A 14 -6.52 -1.47 -6.54
CA LEU A 14 -7.21 -0.22 -6.23
C LEU A 14 -6.60 0.98 -6.97
N LEU A 15 -5.27 1.05 -7.07
CA LEU A 15 -4.58 2.09 -7.83
C LEU A 15 -4.90 2.03 -9.34
N ILE A 16 -4.93 0.83 -9.92
CA ILE A 16 -5.29 0.62 -11.33
C ILE A 16 -6.75 1.01 -11.56
N ASP A 17 -7.66 0.56 -10.70
CA ASP A 17 -9.10 0.83 -10.80
C ASP A 17 -9.43 2.34 -10.72
N ARG A 18 -8.53 3.13 -10.11
CA ARG A 18 -8.67 4.58 -9.94
C ARG A 18 -7.75 5.41 -10.85
N ASP A 19 -7.03 4.77 -11.75
CA ASP A 19 -6.04 5.42 -12.64
C ASP A 19 -4.99 6.27 -11.87
N ILE A 20 -4.56 5.79 -10.70
CA ILE A 20 -3.56 6.46 -9.85
C ILE A 20 -2.22 5.76 -10.00
N SER A 21 -1.18 6.52 -10.38
CA SER A 21 0.18 5.97 -10.45
C SER A 21 0.79 5.75 -9.05
N ARG A 22 1.74 4.82 -8.93
CA ARG A 22 2.47 4.58 -7.67
C ARG A 22 3.25 5.82 -7.21
N GLN A 23 3.76 6.62 -8.15
CA GLN A 23 4.45 7.88 -7.86
C GLN A 23 3.47 8.91 -7.29
N GLU A 24 2.28 8.98 -7.84
CA GLU A 24 1.25 9.88 -7.34
C GLU A 24 0.76 9.48 -5.95
N LEU A 25 0.52 8.19 -5.70
CA LEU A 25 0.24 7.70 -4.34
C LEU A 25 1.37 8.11 -3.38
N GLN A 26 2.62 7.92 -3.78
CA GLN A 26 3.78 8.27 -2.96
C GLN A 26 3.75 9.76 -2.56
N GLN A 27 3.49 10.64 -3.51
CA GLN A 27 3.41 12.08 -3.29
C GLN A 27 2.20 12.46 -2.43
N ARG A 28 1.02 11.98 -2.77
CA ARG A 28 -0.23 12.30 -2.06
C ARG A 28 -0.21 11.79 -0.61
N ALA A 29 0.28 10.57 -0.38
CA ALA A 29 0.39 9.96 0.95
C ALA A 29 1.62 10.40 1.75
N GLY A 30 2.54 11.16 1.14
CA GLY A 30 3.78 11.60 1.79
C GLY A 30 4.65 10.44 2.27
N VAL A 31 4.61 9.30 1.56
CA VAL A 31 5.39 8.11 1.92
C VAL A 31 6.75 8.12 1.23
N SER A 32 7.76 7.56 1.88
CA SER A 32 9.11 7.52 1.32
C SER A 32 9.21 6.48 0.20
N ARG A 33 10.23 6.63 -0.66
CA ARG A 33 10.55 5.63 -1.69
C ARG A 33 10.88 4.26 -1.09
N SER A 34 11.52 4.23 0.07
CA SER A 34 11.86 2.96 0.75
C SER A 34 10.60 2.25 1.27
N THR A 35 9.61 2.99 1.76
CA THR A 35 8.31 2.43 2.13
C THR A 35 7.56 1.86 0.92
N MET A 36 7.56 2.57 -0.22
CA MET A 36 6.99 2.05 -1.47
C MET A 36 7.68 0.76 -1.93
N TRP A 37 9.00 0.68 -1.80
CA TRP A 37 9.78 -0.53 -2.12
C TRP A 37 9.40 -1.71 -1.22
N LYS A 38 9.27 -1.49 0.09
CA LYS A 38 8.81 -2.51 1.06
C LYS A 38 7.44 -3.07 0.69
N MET A 39 6.46 -2.21 0.41
CA MET A 39 5.13 -2.66 -0.03
C MET A 39 5.20 -3.45 -1.34
N GLY A 40 6.10 -3.09 -2.25
CA GLY A 40 6.36 -3.87 -3.48
C GLY A 40 6.96 -5.25 -3.25
N LYS A 41 7.61 -5.47 -2.10
CA LYS A 41 8.14 -6.77 -1.65
C LYS A 41 7.21 -7.52 -0.71
N ASN A 42 6.04 -6.95 -0.40
CA ASN A 42 5.15 -7.44 0.64
C ASN A 42 5.80 -7.51 2.04
N ASP A 43 6.70 -6.57 2.33
CA ASP A 43 7.30 -6.41 3.65
C ASP A 43 6.40 -5.59 4.58
N TYR A 44 6.56 -5.81 5.89
CA TYR A 44 5.90 -5.03 6.93
C TYR A 44 6.22 -3.53 6.83
N VAL A 45 5.16 -2.72 6.93
CA VAL A 45 5.20 -1.25 7.07
C VAL A 45 4.47 -0.83 8.34
N SER A 46 4.69 0.40 8.80
CA SER A 46 4.02 0.89 10.00
C SER A 46 2.53 1.14 9.76
N LEU A 47 1.72 1.04 10.83
CA LEU A 47 0.31 1.40 10.78
C LEU A 47 0.08 2.86 10.36
N ASP A 48 0.99 3.77 10.71
CA ASP A 48 0.95 5.17 10.25
C ASP A 48 0.94 5.27 8.71
N VAL A 49 1.77 4.49 8.02
CA VAL A 49 1.79 4.43 6.55
C VAL A 49 0.45 3.94 6.01
N ILE A 50 -0.10 2.86 6.59
CA ILE A 50 -1.40 2.32 6.17
C ILE A 50 -2.50 3.37 6.34
N THR A 51 -2.55 4.06 7.49
CA THR A 51 -3.57 5.09 7.73
C THR A 51 -3.43 6.31 6.80
N LYS A 52 -2.20 6.72 6.45
CA LYS A 52 -1.96 7.78 5.46
C LYS A 52 -2.50 7.41 4.09
N ILE A 53 -2.23 6.18 3.64
CA ILE A 53 -2.74 5.66 2.37
C ILE A 53 -4.26 5.59 2.40
N CYS A 54 -4.85 5.05 3.48
CA CYS A 54 -6.30 4.97 3.65
C CYS A 54 -6.97 6.35 3.56
N LYS A 55 -6.40 7.37 4.23
CA LYS A 55 -6.94 8.74 4.19
C LYS A 55 -6.85 9.39 2.81
N VAL A 56 -5.74 9.20 2.11
CA VAL A 56 -5.52 9.81 0.79
C VAL A 56 -6.35 9.16 -0.29
N LEU A 57 -6.57 7.86 -0.17
CA LEU A 57 -7.40 7.10 -1.09
C LEU A 57 -8.86 7.07 -0.64
N ASP A 58 -9.23 7.53 0.55
CA ASP A 58 -10.58 7.38 1.10
C ASP A 58 -11.07 5.92 0.97
N CYS A 59 -10.35 5.02 1.64
CA CYS A 59 -10.57 3.58 1.58
C CYS A 59 -10.27 2.91 2.92
N SER A 60 -10.71 1.68 3.07
CA SER A 60 -10.48 0.85 4.26
C SER A 60 -9.24 -0.04 4.12
N VAL A 61 -8.74 -0.55 5.25
CA VAL A 61 -7.46 -1.30 5.30
C VAL A 61 -7.50 -2.58 4.46
N ASP A 62 -8.65 -3.24 4.36
CA ASP A 62 -8.87 -4.44 3.54
C ASP A 62 -8.70 -4.18 2.03
N GLN A 63 -8.89 -2.94 1.59
CA GLN A 63 -8.63 -2.53 0.21
C GLN A 63 -7.14 -2.24 -0.05
N ILE A 64 -6.34 -2.15 1.03
CA ILE A 64 -4.90 -1.88 0.96
C ILE A 64 -4.08 -3.16 1.07
N MET A 65 -4.42 -4.03 2.03
CA MET A 65 -3.66 -5.23 2.33
C MET A 65 -4.53 -6.37 2.85
N GLU A 66 -4.02 -7.58 2.69
CA GLU A 66 -4.58 -8.82 3.23
C GLU A 66 -3.49 -9.63 3.93
N ILE A 67 -3.89 -10.46 4.88
CA ILE A 67 -3.03 -11.46 5.53
C ILE A 67 -3.22 -12.79 4.79
N ILE A 68 -2.12 -13.48 4.45
CA ILE A 68 -2.13 -14.75 3.69
C ILE A 68 -1.92 -15.94 4.63
#